data_AF-A0A963QAP6-F1
#
_entry.id   AF-A0A963QAP6-F1
#
_cell.length_a   1.000
_cell.length_b   1.000
_cell.length_c   1.000
_cell.angle_alpha   90.00
_cell.angle_beta   90.00
_cell.angle_gamma   90.00
#
_symmetry.space_group_name_H-M   'P 1'
#
loop_
_entity.id
_entity.type
_entity.pdbx_description
1 polymer ?
#
loop_
_entity_poly.entity_id
_entity_poly.type
_entity_poly.pdbx_seq_one_letter_code
_entity_poly.pdbx_strand_id
1 'polypeptide(L)'
;MVGFSLMFLVPLGWALSLDHSDLHGVWATGMALTLGAGLLILVLTRHHKRELLPRDGFLLVNLVWIVLPLFSAIPLMLAMERLSFTDAYFEAMSALTATG
;
A
#
# COMPACT_ATOMS: atom_id res chain seq x y z
N MET A 1 5.90 -4.56 -1.65
CA MET A 1 4.76 -4.13 -2.49
C MET A 1 3.87 -5.29 -2.90
N VAL A 2 4.34 -6.29 -3.68
CA VAL A 2 3.50 -7.46 -4.06
C VAL A 2 2.97 -8.24 -2.85
N GLY A 3 3.81 -8.49 -1.83
CA GLY A 3 3.32 -9.10 -0.58
C GLY A 3 2.34 -8.20 0.18
N PHE A 4 2.53 -6.88 0.11
CA PHE A 4 1.68 -5.91 0.79
C PHE A 4 0.30 -5.80 0.14
N SER A 5 0.19 -5.92 -1.19
CA SER A 5 -1.10 -5.88 -1.88
C SER A 5 -2.05 -6.99 -1.42
N LEU A 6 -1.51 -8.13 -0.98
CA LEU A 6 -2.32 -9.24 -0.45
C LEU A 6 -3.02 -8.87 0.87
N MET A 7 -2.51 -7.90 1.62
CA MET A 7 -3.17 -7.44 2.85
C MET A 7 -4.54 -6.81 2.58
N PHE A 8 -4.75 -6.23 1.39
CA PHE A 8 -6.06 -5.69 0.99
C PHE A 8 -7.12 -6.79 0.75
N LEU A 9 -6.75 -8.06 0.64
CA LEU A 9 -7.71 -9.16 0.57
C LEU A 9 -8.51 -9.31 1.86
N VAL A 10 -7.93 -8.95 3.01
CA VAL A 10 -8.62 -9.02 4.31
C VAL A 10 -9.82 -8.08 4.36
N PRO A 11 -9.67 -6.75 4.18
CA PRO A 11 -10.81 -5.85 4.17
C PRO A 11 -11.73 -6.05 2.95
N LEU A 12 -11.20 -6.50 1.80
CA LEU A 12 -12.04 -6.86 0.64
C LEU A 12 -12.94 -8.07 0.95
N GLY A 13 -12.39 -9.11 1.58
CA GLY A 13 -13.17 -10.28 2.00
C GLY A 13 -14.24 -9.94 3.02
N TRP A 14 -13.93 -9.02 3.94
CA TRP A 14 -14.91 -8.48 4.89
C TRP A 14 -16.00 -7.65 4.20
N ALA A 15 -15.65 -6.82 3.21
CA ALA A 15 -16.62 -6.05 2.45
C ALA A 15 -17.57 -6.96 1.63
N LEU A 16 -17.06 -8.10 1.14
CA LEU A 16 -17.85 -9.12 0.44
C LEU A 16 -18.82 -9.85 1.39
N SER A 17 -18.42 -10.14 2.63
CA SER A 17 -19.30 -10.83 3.59
C SER A 17 -20.45 -9.96 4.08
N LEU A 18 -20.26 -8.64 4.13
CA LEU A 18 -21.27 -7.67 4.54
C LEU A 18 -22.08 -7.07 3.38
N ASP A 19 -21.88 -7.54 2.15
CA ASP A 19 -22.56 -7.07 0.93
C ASP A 19 -22.45 -5.55 0.66
N HIS A 20 -21.34 -4.93 1.11
CA HIS A 20 -21.07 -3.50 0.89
C HIS A 20 -20.44 -3.28 -0.48
N SER A 21 -21.30 -3.22 -1.51
CA SER A 21 -20.88 -3.08 -2.92
C SER A 21 -19.96 -1.86 -3.18
N ASP A 22 -20.19 -0.74 -2.49
CA ASP A 22 -19.39 0.48 -2.64
C ASP A 22 -17.91 0.28 -2.21
N LEU A 23 -17.68 -0.55 -1.19
CA LEU A 23 -16.34 -0.79 -0.64
C LEU A 23 -15.54 -1.82 -1.45
N HIS A 24 -16.19 -2.66 -2.26
CA HIS A 24 -15.51 -3.64 -3.11
C HIS A 24 -14.57 -2.93 -4.09
N GLY A 25 -15.07 -1.87 -4.74
CA GLY A 25 -14.31 -1.06 -5.69
C GLY A 25 -13.12 -0.36 -5.02
N VAL A 26 -13.31 0.16 -3.80
CA VAL A 26 -12.26 0.84 -3.03
C VAL A 26 -11.07 -0.09 -2.77
N TRP A 27 -11.34 -1.23 -2.15
CA TRP A 27 -10.29 -2.18 -1.76
C TRP A 27 -9.66 -2.88 -2.97
N ALA A 28 -10.46 -3.20 -4.00
CA ALA A 28 -9.96 -3.77 -5.24
C ALA A 28 -9.03 -2.81 -5.99
N THR A 29 -9.37 -1.51 -6.04
CA THR A 29 -8.54 -0.48 -6.69
C THR A 29 -7.22 -0.29 -5.94
N GLY A 30 -7.26 -0.17 -4.61
CA GLY A 30 -6.05 -0.10 -3.79
C GLY A 30 -5.13 -1.32 -3.97
N MET A 31 -5.72 -2.52 -3.99
CA MET A 31 -4.99 -3.77 -4.25
C MET A 31 -4.36 -3.77 -5.65
N ALA A 32 -5.13 -3.45 -6.69
CA ALA A 32 -4.67 -3.48 -8.07
C ALA A 32 -3.53 -2.49 -8.33
N LEU A 33 -3.63 -1.26 -7.80
CA LEU A 33 -2.58 -0.26 -7.93
C LEU A 33 -1.29 -0.68 -7.20
N THR A 34 -1.42 -1.19 -5.98
CA THR A 34 -0.28 -1.67 -5.18
C THR A 34 0.40 -2.87 -5.83
N LEU A 35 -0.39 -3.82 -6.34
CA LEU A 35 0.10 -5.01 -7.02
C LEU A 35 0.77 -4.62 -8.34
N GLY A 36 0.13 -3.77 -9.15
CA GLY A 36 0.66 -3.27 -10.41
C GLY A 36 1.99 -2.55 -10.24
N ALA A 37 2.09 -1.63 -9.26
CA ALA A 37 3.35 -0.95 -8.94
C ALA A 37 4.43 -1.93 -8.48
N GLY A 38 4.08 -2.90 -7.62
CA GLY A 38 5.01 -3.93 -7.15
C GLY A 38 5.53 -4.83 -8.27
N LEU A 39 4.65 -5.27 -9.17
CA LEU A 39 5.02 -6.07 -10.34
C LEU A 39 5.87 -5.27 -11.31
N LEU A 40 5.54 -3.99 -11.56
CA LEU A 40 6.34 -3.12 -12.43
C LEU A 40 7.77 -2.98 -11.90
N ILE A 41 7.93 -2.68 -10.60
CA ILE A 41 9.25 -2.59 -9.96
C ILE A 41 9.99 -3.93 -10.12
N LEU A 42 9.33 -5.05 -9.86
CA LEU A 42 9.93 -6.38 -9.98
C LEU A 42 10.41 -6.65 -11.42
N VAL A 43 9.58 -6.36 -12.42
CA VAL A 43 9.91 -6.56 -13.84
C VAL A 43 11.08 -5.68 -14.30
N LEU A 44 11.14 -4.44 -13.84
CA LEU A 44 12.21 -3.49 -14.17
C LEU A 44 13.53 -3.83 -13.47
N THR A 45 13.47 -4.40 -12.27
CA THR A 45 14.68 -4.69 -11.45
C THR A 45 15.17 -6.13 -11.56
N ARG A 46 14.40 -7.06 -12.15
CA ARG A 46 14.72 -8.51 -12.22
C ARG A 46 16.10 -8.88 -12.75
N HIS A 47 16.69 -8.04 -13.61
CA HIS A 47 17.99 -8.30 -14.23
C HIS A 47 19.17 -7.71 -13.46
N HIS A 48 18.91 -6.92 -12.42
CA HIS A 48 19.94 -6.27 -11.61
C HIS A 48 20.27 -7.12 -10.39
N LYS A 49 21.30 -7.96 -10.50
CA LYS A 49 21.86 -8.71 -9.37
C LYS A 49 23.15 -8.04 -8.92
N ARG A 50 23.03 -7.20 -7.90
CA ARG A 50 24.16 -6.57 -7.20
C ARG A 50 24.14 -7.04 -5.76
N GLU A 51 25.32 -7.29 -5.18
CA GLU A 51 25.41 -7.55 -3.73
C GLU A 51 24.87 -6.35 -2.95
N LEU A 52 24.01 -6.62 -1.98
CA LEU A 52 23.43 -5.60 -1.11
C LEU A 52 24.53 -5.07 -0.18
N LEU A 53 24.93 -3.81 -0.37
CA LEU A 53 25.81 -3.16 0.59
C LEU A 53 24.99 -2.67 1.80
N PRO A 54 25.61 -2.49 2.98
CA PRO A 54 24.91 -1.98 4.17
C PRO A 54 24.16 -0.66 3.95
N ARG A 55 24.70 0.23 3.10
CA ARG A 55 24.04 1.50 2.70
C ARG A 55 22.73 1.29 1.95
N ASP A 56 22.63 0.22 1.16
CA ASP A 56 21.43 -0.09 0.37
C ASP A 56 20.33 -0.58 1.31
N GLY A 57 20.70 -1.29 2.39
CA GLY A 57 19.78 -1.66 3.46
C GLY A 57 19.15 -0.45 4.16
N PHE A 58 19.95 0.56 4.51
CA PHE A 58 19.44 1.80 5.08
C PHE A 58 18.45 2.50 4.14
N LEU A 59 18.81 2.62 2.86
CA LEU A 59 17.94 3.24 1.86
C LEU A 59 16.63 2.46 1.67
N LEU A 60 16.70 1.12 1.64
CA LEU A 60 15.55 0.25 1.48
C LEU A 60 14.55 0.42 2.64
N VAL A 61 15.03 0.46 3.88
CA VAL A 61 14.14 0.66 5.05
C VAL A 61 13.42 2.00 4.98
N ASN A 62 14.14 3.08 4.65
CA ASN A 62 13.52 4.41 4.49
C ASN A 62 12.47 4.41 3.37
N LEU A 63 12.79 3.77 2.24
CA LEU A 63 11.86 3.68 1.11
C LEU A 63 10.59 2.91 1.48
N VAL A 64 10.71 1.83 2.26
CA VAL A 64 9.56 1.06 2.75
C VAL A 64 8.64 1.94 3.60
N TRP A 65 9.19 2.75 4.50
CA TRP A 65 8.39 3.62 5.37
C TRP A 65 7.77 4.82 4.64
N ILE A 66 8.25 5.19 3.46
CA ILE A 66 7.61 6.23 2.62
C ILE A 66 6.54 5.60 1.72
N VAL A 67 6.86 4.46 1.11
CA VAL A 67 6.04 3.86 0.07
C VAL A 67 4.86 3.10 0.65
N LEU A 68 5.00 2.36 1.76
CA LEU A 68 3.88 1.60 2.31
C LEU A 68 2.70 2.50 2.73
N PRO A 69 2.88 3.57 3.53
CA PRO A 69 1.79 4.47 3.88
C PRO A 69 1.16 5.14 2.66
N LEU A 70 1.97 5.50 1.65
CA LEU A 70 1.47 6.11 0.42
C LEU A 70 0.43 5.24 -0.27
N PHE A 71 0.69 3.94 -0.39
CA PHE A 71 -0.26 3.00 -1.01
C PHE A 71 -1.42 2.63 -0.07
N SER A 72 -1.19 2.59 1.24
CA SER A 72 -2.26 2.42 2.24
C SER A 72 -3.25 3.59 2.27
N ALA A 73 -2.81 4.80 1.93
CA ALA A 73 -3.65 5.99 1.88
C ALA A 73 -4.68 5.97 0.74
N ILE A 74 -4.41 5.21 -0.34
CA ILE A 74 -5.29 5.13 -1.52
C ILE A 74 -6.73 4.71 -1.15
N PRO A 75 -6.97 3.56 -0.49
CA PRO A 75 -8.33 3.19 -0.11
C PRO A 75 -8.95 4.16 0.92
N LEU A 76 -8.16 4.79 1.78
CA LEU A 76 -8.67 5.81 2.73
C LEU A 76 -9.21 7.03 1.97
N MET A 77 -8.49 7.51 0.97
CA MET A 77 -8.93 8.62 0.12
C MET A 77 -10.16 8.27 -0.71
N LEU A 78 -10.27 7.03 -1.17
CA LEU A 78 -11.41 6.56 -1.98
C LEU A 78 -12.65 6.29 -1.11
N ALA A 79 -12.49 5.80 0.12
CA ALA A 79 -13.59 5.54 1.04
C ALA A 79 -14.13 6.83 1.70
N MET A 80 -13.26 7.83 1.90
CA MET A 80 -13.59 9.05 2.64
C MET A 80 -13.39 10.30 1.79
N GLU A 81 -14.46 10.74 1.11
CA GLU A 81 -14.45 11.88 0.18
C GLU A 81 -14.00 13.22 0.80
N ARG A 82 -14.07 13.36 2.13
CA ARG A 82 -13.71 14.60 2.85
C ARG A 82 -12.25 14.64 3.31
N LEU A 83 -11.50 13.54 3.19
CA LEU A 83 -10.13 13.46 3.65
C LEU A 83 -9.17 14.03 2.60
N SER A 84 -8.34 15.00 2.99
CA SER A 84 -7.27 15.47 2.12
C SER A 84 -6.20 14.37 1.95
N PHE A 85 -5.40 14.45 0.89
CA PHE A 85 -4.27 13.54 0.69
C PHE A 85 -3.33 13.51 1.91
N THR A 86 -3.02 14.68 2.46
CA THR A 86 -2.10 14.80 3.59
C THR A 86 -2.66 14.12 4.84
N ASP A 87 -3.95 14.30 5.10
CA ASP A 87 -4.62 13.67 6.25
C ASP A 87 -4.68 12.16 6.09
N ALA A 88 -4.99 11.67 4.88
CA ALA A 88 -5.04 10.24 4.60
C ALA A 88 -3.66 9.58 4.70
N TYR A 89 -2.61 10.28 4.23
CA TYR A 89 -1.23 9.83 4.38
C TYR A 89 -0.80 9.82 5.84
N PHE A 90 -1.15 10.87 6.60
CA PHE A 90 -0.84 10.96 8.02
C PHE A 90 -1.50 9.81 8.81
N GLU A 91 -2.79 9.55 8.55
CA GLU A 91 -3.53 8.47 9.19
C GLU A 91 -2.94 7.10 8.83
N ALA A 92 -2.63 6.87 7.55
CA ALA A 92 -1.99 5.64 7.09
C ALA A 92 -0.62 5.42 7.73
N MET A 93 0.18 6.49 7.85
CA MET A 93 1.49 6.45 8.50
C MET A 93 1.32 6.11 9.98
N SER A 94 0.44 6.82 10.68
CA SER A 94 0.15 6.64 12.11
C SER A 94 -0.30 5.22 12.43
N ALA A 95 -1.22 4.68 11.62
CA ALA A 95 -1.69 3.30 11.75
C ALA A 95 -0.58 2.27 11.52
N LEU A 96 0.29 2.48 10.53
CA LEU A 96 1.41 1.58 10.24
C LEU A 96 2.50 1.63 11.32
N THR A 97 2.74 2.79 11.94
CA THR A 97 3.73 2.94 13.01
C THR A 97 3.15 2.75 14.41
N ALA A 98 1.87 2.40 14.53
CA ALA A 98 1.15 2.30 15.80
C ALA A 98 1.34 3.54 16.70
N THR A 99 1.34 4.73 16.07
CA THR A 99 1.47 6.02 16.77
C THR A 99 0.14 6.57 17.26
N GLY A 100 -0.97 6.13 16.64
CA GLY A 100 -2.34 6.58 16.90
C GLY A 100 -2.77 6.53 18.36
#